data_AF-A0A7W7S869-F1
#
_entry.id   AF-A0A7W7S869-F1
#
_cell.length_a   1.000
_cell.length_b   1.000
_cell.length_c   1.000
_cell.angle_alpha   90.00
_cell.angle_beta   90.00
_cell.angle_gamma   90.00
#
_symmetry.space_group_name_H-M   'P 1'
#
loop_
_entity.id
_entity.type
_entity.pdbx_description
1 polymer ?
#
loop_
_entity_poly.entity_id
_entity_poly.type
_entity_poly.pdbx_seq_one_letter_code
_entity_poly.pdbx_strand_id
1 'polypeptide(L)'
;MKVVAWVKLLPEAGQADALRATLRAVNECANWVSVVAFQRGVPREYELRKHTYAELKARGLGAQAAQHVIKKTRDAYTTLKVNIRVGNLGKPGSKRWIKAESKPVVFRPVAAQPYDDRCLSWQLDQQTVSIWTTGGRLKNVRFVCSADALKLLRDHRKGESDLTERDGVYHLDRVPGCRAWAEPAPQAATRPPKEAPGQGHQVRQTSAQEALPQGSPACRQREPHRLQDHRHHR
;
A
#
# COMPACT_ATOMS: atom_id res chain seq x y z
N MET A 1 -12.19 9.76 -0.15
CA MET A 1 -11.45 8.47 -0.13
C MET A 1 -9.97 8.72 0.15
N LYS A 2 -9.31 7.83 0.90
CA LYS A 2 -7.85 7.90 1.13
C LYS A 2 -7.15 7.09 0.04
N VAL A 3 -6.51 7.77 -0.91
CA VAL A 3 -5.79 7.09 -2.00
C VAL A 3 -4.44 6.63 -1.47
N VAL A 4 -4.13 5.34 -1.60
CA VAL A 4 -2.86 4.73 -1.19
C VAL A 4 -2.10 4.32 -2.44
N ALA A 5 -0.84 4.75 -2.57
CA ALA A 5 0.05 4.22 -3.59
C ALA A 5 0.58 2.87 -3.10
N TRP A 6 0.26 1.80 -3.82
CA TRP A 6 0.82 0.48 -3.60
C TRP A 6 1.95 0.24 -4.60
N VAL A 7 3.13 -0.10 -4.08
CA VAL A 7 4.30 -0.43 -4.89
C VAL A 7 4.76 -1.83 -4.53
N LYS A 8 4.93 -2.69 -5.54
CA LYS A 8 5.53 -4.01 -5.35
C LYS A 8 7.02 -3.93 -5.62
N LEU A 9 7.84 -4.39 -4.67
CA LEU A 9 9.28 -4.52 -4.87
C LEU A 9 9.59 -5.84 -5.59
N LEU A 10 10.65 -5.80 -6.42
CA LEU A 10 11.21 -6.94 -7.13
C LEU A 10 12.68 -7.13 -6.71
N PRO A 11 12.93 -7.48 -5.43
CA PRO A 11 14.29 -7.67 -4.94
C PRO A 11 14.93 -8.91 -5.54
N GLU A 12 16.24 -8.84 -5.78
CA GLU A 12 17.07 -10.03 -6.02
C GLU A 12 17.14 -10.89 -4.75
N ALA A 13 17.57 -12.16 -4.87
CA ALA A 13 17.56 -13.11 -3.75
C ALA A 13 18.27 -12.55 -2.49
N GLY A 14 19.49 -12.01 -2.64
CA GLY A 14 20.22 -11.42 -1.51
C GLY A 14 19.55 -10.16 -0.94
N GLN A 15 18.88 -9.36 -1.78
CA GLN A 15 18.10 -8.21 -1.32
C GLN A 15 16.86 -8.66 -0.54
N ALA A 16 16.18 -9.72 -1.00
CA ALA A 16 15.01 -10.29 -0.34
C ALA A 16 15.35 -10.85 1.04
N ASP A 17 16.50 -11.51 1.17
CA ASP A 17 16.99 -12.03 2.45
C ASP A 17 17.33 -10.89 3.43
N ALA A 18 17.99 -9.83 2.95
CA ALA A 18 18.29 -8.65 3.75
C ALA A 18 17.02 -7.92 4.24
N LEU A 19 15.99 -7.81 3.40
CA LEU A 19 14.70 -7.26 3.78
C LEU A 19 14.00 -8.13 4.84
N ARG A 20 14.00 -9.46 4.64
CA ARG A 20 13.40 -10.41 5.59
C ARG A 20 14.08 -10.36 6.96
N ALA A 21 15.41 -10.41 6.98
CA ALA A 21 16.21 -10.36 8.20
C ALA A 21 15.95 -9.04 8.94
N THR A 22 15.86 -7.94 8.19
CA THR A 22 15.56 -6.63 8.77
C THR A 22 14.18 -6.57 9.39
N LEU A 23 13.12 -7.04 8.70
CA LEU A 23 11.77 -7.07 9.27
C LEU A 23 11.73 -7.89 10.57
N ARG A 24 12.39 -9.04 10.59
CA ARG A 24 12.46 -9.87 11.81
C ARG A 24 13.17 -9.15 12.95
N ALA A 25 14.35 -8.59 12.69
CA ALA A 25 15.14 -7.89 13.69
C ALA A 25 14.42 -6.67 14.28
N VAL A 26 13.82 -5.82 13.45
CA VAL A 26 13.10 -4.63 13.94
C VAL A 26 11.84 -5.00 14.71
N ASN A 27 11.13 -6.07 14.32
CA ASN A 27 9.93 -6.53 15.02
C ASN A 27 10.25 -7.28 16.33
N GLU A 28 11.37 -7.99 16.39
CA GLU A 28 11.90 -8.54 17.63
C GLU A 28 12.27 -7.41 18.61
N CYS A 29 12.96 -6.38 18.12
CA CYS A 29 13.23 -5.18 18.89
C CYS A 29 11.95 -4.48 19.35
N ALA A 30 10.92 -4.38 18.49
CA ALA A 30 9.62 -3.81 18.87
C ALA A 30 8.92 -4.63 19.96
N ASN A 31 8.99 -5.96 19.91
CA ASN A 31 8.48 -6.83 20.96
C ASN A 31 9.19 -6.58 22.29
N TRP A 32 10.52 -6.45 22.28
CA TRP A 32 11.26 -6.11 23.48
C TRP A 32 10.89 -4.72 24.02
N VAL A 33 10.81 -3.69 23.16
CA VAL A 33 10.37 -2.33 23.54
C VAL A 33 8.96 -2.36 24.11
N SER A 34 8.07 -3.21 23.57
CA SER A 34 6.71 -3.38 24.04
C SER A 34 6.66 -3.94 25.47
N VAL A 35 7.50 -4.93 25.79
CA VAL A 35 7.66 -5.44 27.17
C VAL A 35 8.09 -4.32 28.12
N VAL A 36 9.11 -3.54 27.75
CA VAL A 36 9.60 -2.41 28.56
C VAL A 36 8.51 -1.35 28.73
N ALA A 37 7.77 -1.03 27.66
CA ALA A 37 6.67 -0.09 27.71
C ALA A 37 5.57 -0.58 28.66
N PHE A 38 5.17 -1.84 28.56
CA PHE A 38 4.14 -2.45 29.39
C PHE A 38 4.50 -2.39 30.88
N GLN A 39 5.71 -2.82 31.25
CA GLN A 39 6.20 -2.81 32.64
C GLN A 39 6.24 -1.40 33.25
N ARG A 40 6.37 -0.37 32.41
CA ARG A 40 6.45 1.04 32.82
C ARG A 40 5.13 1.80 32.68
N GLY A 41 4.01 1.09 32.49
CA GLY A 41 2.68 1.73 32.37
C GLY A 41 2.48 2.49 31.05
N VAL A 42 3.21 2.12 30.00
CA VAL A 42 3.12 2.69 28.65
C VAL A 42 3.30 4.23 28.69
N PRO A 43 4.51 4.75 29.02
CA PRO A 43 4.79 6.20 29.28
C PRO A 43 4.50 7.19 28.12
N ARG A 44 5.25 8.28 27.89
CA ARG A 44 5.26 8.97 26.56
C ARG A 44 6.41 8.50 25.66
N GLU A 45 6.37 8.81 24.36
CA GLU A 45 7.40 8.36 23.41
C GLU A 45 8.82 8.79 23.84
N TYR A 46 8.98 10.08 24.19
CA TYR A 46 10.28 10.61 24.63
C TYR A 46 10.81 9.93 25.90
N GLU A 47 9.92 9.49 26.80
CA GLU A 47 10.28 8.77 28.02
C GLU A 47 10.68 7.33 27.70
N LEU A 48 9.93 6.67 26.82
CA LEU A 48 10.27 5.31 26.38
C LEU A 48 11.65 5.27 25.74
N ARG A 49 11.98 6.30 24.95
CA ARG A 49 13.29 6.45 24.32
C ARG A 49 14.44 6.45 25.32
N LYS A 50 14.28 7.09 26.49
CA LYS A 50 15.31 7.09 27.55
C LYS A 50 15.61 5.67 28.06
N HIS A 51 14.64 4.77 28.00
CA HIS A 51 14.77 3.41 28.52
C HIS A 51 15.19 2.38 27.47
N THR A 52 15.01 2.68 26.18
CA THR A 52 15.14 1.66 25.13
C THR A 52 16.20 1.99 24.08
N TYR A 53 16.53 3.26 23.86
CA TYR A 53 17.38 3.66 22.74
C TYR A 53 18.78 3.05 22.79
N ALA A 54 19.44 3.06 23.95
CA ALA A 54 20.79 2.51 24.10
C ALA A 54 20.85 1.02 23.75
N GLU A 55 19.87 0.24 24.22
CA GLU A 55 19.76 -1.19 23.92
C GLU A 55 19.48 -1.43 22.42
N LEU A 56 18.57 -0.66 21.82
CA LEU A 56 18.29 -0.76 20.38
C LEU A 56 19.54 -0.48 19.53
N LYS A 57 20.39 0.45 19.98
CA LYS A 57 21.69 0.73 19.36
C LYS A 57 22.67 -0.41 19.54
N ALA A 58 22.74 -1.02 20.73
CA ALA A 58 23.59 -2.18 21.01
C ALA A 58 23.19 -3.40 20.15
N ARG A 59 21.90 -3.54 19.83
CA ARG A 59 21.36 -4.55 18.90
C ARG A 59 21.61 -4.25 17.42
N GLY A 60 22.37 -3.19 17.11
CA GLY A 60 22.77 -2.86 15.74
C GLY A 60 21.76 -2.03 14.94
N LEU A 61 20.67 -1.54 15.54
CA LEU A 61 19.76 -0.66 14.80
C LEU A 61 20.39 0.70 14.50
N GLY A 62 20.14 1.21 13.29
CA GLY A 62 20.42 2.60 12.93
C GLY A 62 19.59 3.57 13.79
N ALA A 63 20.04 4.82 13.91
CA ALA A 63 19.36 5.81 14.76
C ALA A 63 17.88 6.02 14.35
N GLN A 64 17.60 6.13 13.05
CA GLN A 64 16.22 6.27 12.55
C GLN A 64 15.39 5.00 12.78
N ALA A 65 15.95 3.82 12.49
CA ALA A 65 15.27 2.55 12.73
C ALA A 65 14.89 2.35 14.20
N ALA A 66 15.79 2.70 15.13
CA ALA A 66 15.51 2.66 16.56
C ALA A 66 14.36 3.61 16.95
N GLN A 67 14.34 4.83 16.40
CA GLN A 67 13.24 5.77 16.63
C GLN A 67 11.91 5.23 16.08
N HIS A 68 11.91 4.69 14.87
CA HIS A 68 10.72 4.07 14.26
C HIS A 68 10.20 2.87 15.04
N VAL A 69 11.08 2.03 15.60
CA VAL A 69 10.70 0.91 16.49
C VAL A 69 10.01 1.41 17.76
N ILE A 70 10.52 2.49 18.36
CA ILE A 70 9.90 3.10 19.54
C ILE A 70 8.54 3.71 19.18
N LYS A 71 8.48 4.49 18.09
CA LYS A 71 7.26 5.14 17.60
C LYS A 71 6.18 4.11 17.25
N LYS A 72 6.48 3.09 16.44
CA LYS A 72 5.50 2.03 16.09
C LYS A 72 4.99 1.30 17.32
N THR A 73 5.83 1.09 18.34
CA THR A 73 5.41 0.49 19.60
C THR A 73 4.40 1.37 20.32
N ARG A 74 4.65 2.69 20.35
CA ARG A 74 3.69 3.66 20.89
C ARG A 74 2.38 3.68 20.15
N ASP A 75 2.43 3.75 18.83
CA ASP A 75 1.24 3.81 18.00
C ASP A 75 0.40 2.54 18.13
N ALA A 76 1.03 1.38 18.33
CA ALA A 76 0.32 0.13 18.60
C ALA A 76 -0.44 0.17 19.94
N TYR A 77 0.14 0.74 20.99
CA TYR A 77 -0.57 0.95 22.26
C TYR A 77 -1.68 2.00 22.17
N THR A 78 -1.46 3.08 21.42
CA THR A 78 -2.51 4.07 21.13
C THR A 78 -3.68 3.40 20.41
N THR A 79 -3.38 2.58 19.41
CA THR A 79 -4.37 1.81 18.64
C THR A 79 -5.11 0.82 19.54
N LEU A 80 -4.41 0.13 20.43
CA LEU A 80 -5.02 -0.77 21.41
C LEU A 80 -6.04 -0.02 22.30
N LYS A 81 -5.64 1.12 22.88
CA LYS A 81 -6.52 1.94 23.72
C LYS A 81 -7.75 2.44 22.97
N VAL A 82 -7.57 2.87 21.71
CA VAL A 82 -8.69 3.27 20.86
C VAL A 82 -9.63 2.09 20.60
N ASN A 83 -9.12 0.92 20.20
CA ASN A 83 -9.93 -0.28 19.94
C ASN A 83 -10.70 -0.75 21.18
N ILE A 84 -10.11 -0.61 22.36
CA ILE A 84 -10.80 -0.86 23.64
C ILE A 84 -11.95 0.14 23.82
N ARG A 85 -11.68 1.44 23.65
CA ARG A 85 -12.67 2.51 23.82
C ARG A 85 -13.86 2.37 22.88
N VAL A 86 -13.61 2.01 21.61
CA VAL A 86 -14.69 1.86 20.62
C VAL A 86 -15.37 0.48 20.67
N GLY A 87 -14.95 -0.42 21.56
CA GLY A 87 -15.60 -1.72 21.77
C GLY A 87 -15.18 -2.82 20.78
N ASN A 88 -14.19 -2.61 19.93
CA ASN A 88 -13.69 -3.61 18.98
C ASN A 88 -13.07 -4.84 19.67
N LEU A 89 -12.72 -4.71 20.96
CA LEU A 89 -12.15 -5.78 21.80
C LEU A 89 -13.15 -6.35 22.81
N GLY A 90 -14.44 -6.13 22.58
CA GLY A 90 -15.53 -6.59 23.43
C GLY A 90 -15.97 -5.55 24.46
N LYS A 91 -17.03 -5.88 25.20
CA LYS A 91 -17.57 -5.02 26.25
C LYS A 91 -16.54 -4.85 27.39
N PRO A 92 -16.55 -3.71 28.11
CA PRO A 92 -15.74 -3.53 29.31
C PRO A 92 -15.91 -4.72 30.27
N GLY A 93 -14.81 -5.24 30.82
CA GLY A 93 -14.81 -6.39 31.74
C GLY A 93 -14.95 -7.77 31.07
N SER A 94 -15.17 -7.85 29.75
CA SER A 94 -15.20 -9.15 29.06
C SER A 94 -13.83 -9.85 29.08
N LYS A 95 -13.81 -11.19 28.97
CA LYS A 95 -12.56 -11.97 28.91
C LYS A 95 -11.60 -11.45 27.82
N ARG A 96 -12.13 -11.04 26.66
CA ARG A 96 -11.34 -10.49 25.55
C ARG A 96 -10.74 -9.13 25.89
N TRP A 97 -11.49 -8.26 26.56
CA TRP A 97 -11.04 -6.97 27.05
C TRP A 97 -9.90 -7.13 28.07
N ILE A 98 -10.12 -7.95 29.12
CA ILE A 98 -9.12 -8.21 30.17
C ILE A 98 -7.84 -8.80 29.56
N LYS A 99 -7.97 -9.74 28.62
CA LYS A 99 -6.84 -10.36 27.93
C LYS A 99 -6.05 -9.37 27.07
N ALA A 100 -6.68 -8.34 26.54
CA ALA A 100 -6.02 -7.35 25.69
C ALA A 100 -5.16 -6.37 26.51
N GLU A 101 -5.61 -6.02 27.72
CA GLU A 101 -4.88 -5.11 28.63
C GLU A 101 -3.85 -5.80 29.52
N SER A 102 -3.96 -7.11 29.74
CA SER A 102 -3.10 -7.85 30.67
C SER A 102 -1.74 -8.26 30.12
N LYS A 103 -1.40 -7.91 28.88
CA LYS A 103 -0.13 -8.32 28.26
C LYS A 103 0.45 -7.26 27.31
N PRO A 104 1.77 -7.31 27.07
CA PRO A 104 2.39 -6.48 26.05
C PRO A 104 1.79 -6.70 24.66
N VAL A 105 1.81 -5.65 23.83
CA VAL A 105 1.47 -5.78 22.41
C VAL A 105 2.55 -6.62 21.73
N VAL A 106 2.15 -7.58 20.90
CA VAL A 106 3.07 -8.46 20.17
C VAL A 106 3.04 -8.14 18.68
N PHE A 107 4.21 -7.87 18.12
CA PHE A 107 4.49 -7.71 16.71
C PHE A 107 4.81 -9.06 16.08
N ARG A 108 4.19 -9.32 14.92
CA ARG A 108 4.53 -10.49 14.09
C ARG A 108 5.95 -10.30 13.52
N PRO A 109 6.70 -11.39 13.24
CA PRO A 109 8.05 -11.27 12.67
C PRO A 109 8.12 -10.46 11.36
N VAL A 110 7.03 -10.47 10.58
CA VAL A 110 6.90 -9.78 9.28
C VAL A 110 5.95 -8.58 9.36
N ALA A 111 5.68 -8.06 10.55
CA ALA A 111 4.86 -6.86 10.71
C ALA A 111 5.50 -5.66 10.01
N ALA A 112 4.65 -4.74 9.53
CA ALA A 112 5.06 -3.58 8.74
C ALA A 112 6.17 -2.76 9.44
N GLN A 113 7.15 -2.30 8.67
CA GLN A 113 8.20 -1.41 9.16
C GLN A 113 8.11 -0.05 8.45
N PRO A 114 7.86 1.05 9.18
CA PRO A 114 7.87 2.38 8.59
C PRO A 114 9.30 2.82 8.25
N TYR A 115 9.44 3.49 7.12
CA TYR A 115 10.64 4.18 6.67
C TYR A 115 10.35 5.62 6.32
N ASP A 116 11.22 6.53 6.78
CA ASP A 116 11.26 7.91 6.34
C ASP A 116 12.20 8.12 5.14
N ASP A 117 12.30 9.36 4.66
CA ASP A 117 13.15 9.72 3.52
C ASP A 117 14.67 9.54 3.77
N ARG A 118 15.11 9.32 5.02
CA ARG A 118 16.52 9.01 5.35
C ARG A 118 16.83 7.53 5.18
N CYS A 119 15.86 6.67 5.48
CA CYS A 119 15.97 5.22 5.32
C CYS A 119 15.46 4.71 3.97
N LEU A 120 14.63 5.46 3.26
CA LEU A 120 14.06 5.09 1.97
C LEU A 120 14.17 6.26 0.99
N SER A 121 14.78 6.01 -0.17
CA SER A 121 14.87 6.98 -1.26
C SER A 121 14.39 6.37 -2.56
N TRP A 122 13.69 7.17 -3.37
CA TRP A 122 13.06 6.76 -4.62
C TRP A 122 13.81 7.32 -5.83
N GLN A 123 14.01 6.48 -6.85
CA GLN A 123 14.49 6.85 -8.17
C GLN A 123 13.39 6.51 -9.18
N LEU A 124 12.38 7.39 -9.27
CA LEU A 124 11.11 7.09 -9.96
C LEU A 124 11.29 6.87 -11.47
N ASP A 125 12.23 7.56 -12.10
CA ASP A 125 12.48 7.41 -13.54
C ASP A 125 13.19 6.09 -13.87
N GLN A 126 13.97 5.56 -12.92
CA GLN A 126 14.60 4.25 -13.03
C GLN A 126 13.74 3.13 -12.42
N GLN A 127 12.58 3.46 -11.84
CA GLN A 127 11.73 2.56 -11.07
C GLN A 127 12.51 1.71 -10.05
N THR A 128 13.44 2.36 -9.33
CA THR A 128 14.19 1.73 -8.25
C THR A 128 14.07 2.50 -6.94
N VAL A 129 14.36 1.82 -5.85
CA VAL A 129 14.53 2.41 -4.52
C VAL A 129 15.85 2.00 -3.91
N SER A 130 16.34 2.84 -3.00
CA SER A 130 17.39 2.49 -2.06
C SER A 130 16.82 2.49 -0.64
N ILE A 131 17.03 1.38 0.07
CA ILE A 131 16.40 1.08 1.36
C ILE A 131 17.49 0.72 2.38
N TRP A 132 17.42 1.31 3.56
CA TRP A 132 18.22 0.88 4.70
C TRP A 132 17.79 -0.50 5.19
N THR A 133 18.76 -1.35 5.51
CA THR A 133 18.56 -2.64 6.15
C THR A 133 19.57 -2.82 7.27
N THR A 134 19.35 -3.82 8.12
CA THR A 134 20.34 -4.23 9.14
C THR A 134 21.67 -4.67 8.54
N GLY A 135 21.68 -5.18 7.30
CA GLY A 135 22.88 -5.53 6.53
C GLY A 135 23.49 -4.37 5.74
N GLY A 136 23.04 -3.12 5.96
CA GLY A 136 23.49 -1.95 5.22
C GLY A 136 22.44 -1.42 4.25
N ARG A 137 22.81 -0.45 3.41
CA ARG A 137 21.87 0.20 2.48
C ARG A 137 21.82 -0.54 1.16
N LEU A 138 20.67 -1.16 0.86
CA LEU A 138 20.39 -1.73 -0.44
C LEU A 138 20.19 -0.61 -1.46
N LYS A 139 20.72 -0.79 -2.67
CA LYS A 139 20.58 0.14 -3.79
C LYS A 139 19.93 -0.58 -4.96
N ASN A 140 19.29 0.19 -5.85
CA ASN A 140 18.73 -0.31 -7.10
C ASN A 140 17.71 -1.45 -6.92
N VAL A 141 16.97 -1.47 -5.80
CA VAL A 141 15.88 -2.43 -5.61
C VAL A 141 14.76 -2.03 -6.57
N ARG A 142 14.51 -2.86 -7.59
CA ARG A 142 13.48 -2.57 -8.60
C ARG A 142 12.09 -2.60 -7.99
N PHE A 143 11.19 -1.81 -8.55
CA PHE A 143 9.78 -1.84 -8.18
C PHE A 143 8.86 -1.74 -9.38
N VAL A 144 7.62 -2.18 -9.20
CA VAL A 144 6.53 -2.02 -10.16
C VAL A 144 5.28 -1.48 -9.47
N CYS A 145 4.54 -0.64 -10.17
CA CYS A 145 3.27 -0.06 -9.72
C CYS A 145 2.42 0.34 -10.93
N SER A 146 1.13 0.63 -10.72
CA SER A 146 0.28 1.17 -11.79
C SER A 146 0.75 2.57 -12.20
N ALA A 147 0.33 3.02 -13.39
CA ALA A 147 0.60 4.39 -13.86
C ALA A 147 0.04 5.45 -12.88
N ASP A 148 -1.15 5.22 -12.33
CA ASP A 148 -1.77 6.09 -11.32
C ASP A 148 -0.97 6.12 -10.01
N ALA A 149 -0.50 4.97 -9.55
CA ALA A 149 0.35 4.89 -8.36
C ALA A 149 1.68 5.61 -8.58
N LEU A 150 2.27 5.48 -9.79
CA LEU A 150 3.49 6.19 -10.14
C LEU A 150 3.29 7.71 -10.17
N LYS A 151 2.17 8.17 -10.74
CA LYS A 151 1.79 9.59 -10.73
C LYS A 151 1.59 10.10 -9.30
N LEU A 152 0.87 9.35 -8.47
CA LEU A 152 0.66 9.68 -7.07
C LEU A 152 1.99 9.78 -6.29
N LEU A 153 2.96 8.91 -6.59
CA LEU A 153 4.30 8.98 -5.99
C LEU A 153 5.07 10.22 -6.46
N ARG A 154 4.99 10.56 -7.76
CA ARG A 154 5.66 11.76 -8.29
C ARG A 154 5.11 13.04 -7.68
N ASP A 155 3.79 13.19 -7.70
CA ASP A 155 3.14 14.47 -7.41
C ASP A 155 2.93 14.70 -5.90
N HIS A 156 2.80 13.61 -5.13
CA HIS A 156 2.26 13.69 -3.78
C HIS A 156 3.05 12.91 -2.72
N ARG A 157 4.14 12.21 -3.05
CA ARG A 157 4.94 11.47 -2.04
C ARG A 157 5.59 12.42 -1.03
N LYS A 158 5.26 12.22 0.26
CA LYS A 158 5.81 12.96 1.42
C LYS A 158 5.83 12.10 2.70
N GLY A 159 6.96 12.04 3.40
CA GLY A 159 7.04 11.37 4.70
C GLY A 159 7.12 9.85 4.61
N GLU A 160 6.56 9.16 5.59
CA GLU A 160 6.80 7.73 5.82
C GLU A 160 6.13 6.81 4.78
N SER A 161 6.79 5.68 4.49
CA SER A 161 6.25 4.54 3.73
C SER A 161 6.46 3.26 4.53
N ASP A 162 5.46 2.40 4.57
CA ASP A 162 5.51 1.13 5.28
C ASP A 162 6.04 0.04 4.35
N LEU A 163 7.07 -0.67 4.80
CA LEU A 163 7.51 -1.92 4.19
C LEU A 163 6.69 -3.07 4.77
N THR A 164 5.96 -3.77 3.92
CA THR A 164 5.20 -4.97 4.26
C THR A 164 5.68 -6.18 3.46
N GLU A 165 5.58 -7.37 4.06
CA GLU A 165 5.83 -8.64 3.40
C GLU A 165 4.57 -9.51 3.47
N ARG A 166 4.21 -10.09 2.34
CA ARG A 166 3.06 -10.98 2.21
C ARG A 166 3.41 -12.10 1.24
N ASP A 167 3.48 -13.32 1.76
CA ASP A 167 3.76 -14.53 0.98
C ASP A 167 5.04 -14.41 0.13
N GLY A 168 6.11 -13.87 0.70
CA GLY A 168 7.39 -13.62 0.03
C GLY A 168 7.43 -12.37 -0.87
N VAL A 169 6.30 -11.67 -1.02
CA VAL A 169 6.20 -10.46 -1.83
C VAL A 169 6.28 -9.23 -0.94
N TYR A 170 7.21 -8.33 -1.28
CA TYR A 170 7.42 -7.08 -0.57
C TYR A 170 6.64 -5.94 -1.22
N HIS A 171 6.01 -5.12 -0.39
CA HIS A 171 5.33 -3.91 -0.82
C HIS A 171 5.82 -2.70 -0.02
N LEU A 172 5.85 -1.56 -0.68
CA LEU A 172 5.90 -0.26 -0.04
C LEU A 172 4.53 0.39 -0.23
N ASP A 173 3.84 0.62 0.87
CA ASP A 173 2.58 1.33 0.89
C ASP A 173 2.69 2.63 1.66
N ARG A 174 2.12 3.70 1.08
CA ARG A 174 2.01 4.97 1.77
C ARG A 174 0.56 5.29 2.09
N VAL A 175 0.35 5.59 3.36
CA VAL A 175 -0.81 6.30 3.89
C VAL A 175 -0.56 7.81 3.72
N PRO A 176 -1.13 8.53 2.74
CA PRO A 176 -0.98 9.98 2.74
C PRO A 176 -1.67 10.53 3.99
N GLY A 177 -1.00 11.43 4.70
CA GLY A 177 -1.67 12.32 5.63
C GLY A 177 -2.77 13.06 4.87
N CYS A 178 -4.02 12.73 5.16
CA CYS A 178 -5.15 13.57 4.77
C CYS A 178 -5.03 14.90 5.52
N ARG A 179 -4.57 15.95 4.84
CA ARG A 179 -5.27 17.23 4.94
C ARG A 179 -5.96 17.43 3.61
N ALA A 180 -7.29 17.41 3.67
CA ALA A 180 -8.26 17.86 2.69
C ALA A 180 -7.76 18.02 1.24
N TRP A 181 -8.12 17.06 0.39
CA TRP A 181 -8.52 17.44 -0.97
C TRP A 181 -10.02 17.75 -0.88
N ALA A 182 -10.36 19.05 -0.86
CA ALA A 182 -11.67 19.47 -1.31
C ALA A 182 -11.72 19.17 -2.82
N GLU A 183 -12.78 18.53 -3.29
CA GLU A 183 -13.06 18.42 -4.72
C GLU A 183 -13.01 19.82 -5.34
N PRO A 184 -12.39 20.01 -6.53
CA PRO A 184 -12.74 21.16 -7.33
C PRO A 184 -14.24 21.03 -7.65
N ALA A 185 -15.02 22.01 -7.22
CA ALA A 185 -16.43 22.09 -7.55
C ALA A 185 -16.60 21.89 -9.07
N PRO A 186 -17.63 21.14 -9.52
CA PRO A 186 -17.91 21.03 -10.94
C PRO A 186 -18.08 22.46 -11.48
N GLN A 187 -17.31 22.80 -12.51
CA GLN A 187 -17.49 24.05 -13.24
C GLN A 187 -18.94 24.07 -13.69
N ALA A 188 -19.71 25.01 -13.15
CA ALA A 188 -21.07 25.25 -13.58
C ALA A 188 -21.00 25.52 -15.09
N ALA A 189 -21.60 24.64 -15.89
CA ALA A 189 -21.84 24.90 -17.29
C ALA A 189 -22.54 26.26 -17.37
N THR A 190 -21.87 27.23 -17.98
CA THR A 190 -22.47 28.51 -18.36
C THR A 190 -23.68 28.19 -19.23
N ARG A 191 -24.85 28.32 -18.63
CA ARG A 191 -26.14 28.24 -19.30
C ARG A 191 -26.18 29.38 -20.32
N PRO A 192 -26.40 29.12 -21.63
CA PRO A 192 -26.56 30.22 -22.57
C PRO A 192 -27.79 31.06 -22.20
N PRO A 193 -27.77 32.38 -22.46
CA PRO A 193 -28.87 33.26 -22.13
C PRO A 193 -30.16 32.82 -22.86
N LYS A 194 -31.28 32.90 -22.14
CA LYS A 194 -32.62 32.69 -22.69
C LYS A 194 -32.91 33.77 -23.73
N GLU A 195 -33.04 33.39 -25.00
CA GLU A 195 -33.73 34.21 -25.98
C GLU A 195 -35.25 34.23 -25.67
N ALA A 196 -35.82 35.42 -25.68
CA ALA A 196 -37.25 35.66 -25.49
C ALA A 196 -38.05 35.29 -26.76
N PRO A 197 -39.34 34.92 -26.64
CA PRO A 197 -40.08 34.28 -27.72
C PRO A 197 -40.54 35.30 -28.76
N GLY A 198 -40.03 35.16 -29.98
CA GLY A 198 -40.51 35.85 -31.19
C GLY A 198 -40.99 34.86 -32.24
N GLN A 199 -42.32 34.74 -32.35
CA GLN A 199 -43.13 34.54 -33.56
C GLN A 199 -42.64 33.59 -34.68
N GLY A 200 -43.42 32.52 -34.88
CA GLY A 200 -44.02 32.25 -36.19
C GLY A 200 -43.40 31.16 -37.08
N HIS A 201 -44.31 30.49 -37.81
CA HIS A 201 -44.10 29.74 -39.07
C HIS A 201 -43.70 28.25 -39.01
N GLN A 202 -44.70 27.43 -38.70
CA GLN A 202 -45.28 26.38 -39.57
C GLN A 202 -44.60 26.08 -40.93
N VAL A 203 -44.03 24.87 -41.11
CA VAL A 203 -43.95 24.05 -42.35
C VAL A 203 -43.68 22.60 -41.90
N ARG A 204 -44.63 21.65 -41.83
CA ARG A 204 -45.21 20.76 -42.87
C ARG A 204 -44.20 19.94 -43.73
N GLN A 205 -44.53 18.64 -43.85
CA GLN A 205 -44.09 17.65 -44.86
C GLN A 205 -42.75 16.95 -44.60
N THR A 206 -42.54 15.64 -44.84
CA THR A 206 -43.34 14.51 -45.37
C THR A 206 -42.52 13.22 -45.18
N SER A 207 -43.21 12.09 -45.02
CA SER A 207 -43.07 10.78 -45.72
C SER A 207 -41.76 10.47 -46.48
N ALA A 208 -41.23 9.25 -46.62
CA ALA A 208 -41.72 7.90 -46.42
C ALA A 208 -40.57 6.86 -46.65
N GLN A 209 -40.79 5.63 -46.17
CA GLN A 209 -40.61 4.32 -46.85
C GLN A 209 -39.26 3.92 -47.49
N GLU A 210 -38.69 2.80 -47.01
CA GLU A 210 -38.53 1.49 -47.70
C GLU A 210 -37.11 1.34 -48.32
N ALA A 211 -36.39 0.21 -48.35
CA ALA A 211 -36.66 -1.20 -48.12
C ALA A 211 -35.34 -1.96 -47.76
N LEU A 212 -35.47 -3.10 -47.09
CA LEU A 212 -34.51 -4.23 -47.01
C LEU A 212 -34.80 -5.23 -48.16
N PRO A 213 -34.12 -6.39 -48.27
CA PRO A 213 -32.70 -6.76 -48.17
C PRO A 213 -32.25 -7.50 -49.45
N GLN A 214 -31.13 -8.24 -49.43
CA GLN A 214 -30.92 -9.61 -49.99
C GLN A 214 -29.42 -9.87 -50.26
N GLY A 215 -28.93 -11.07 -49.93
CA GLY A 215 -27.75 -11.65 -50.60
C GLY A 215 -26.61 -12.19 -49.71
N SER A 216 -26.80 -13.36 -49.10
CA SER A 216 -25.75 -14.38 -48.86
C SER A 216 -26.00 -15.52 -49.86
N PRO A 217 -25.01 -16.33 -50.32
CA PRO A 217 -24.46 -17.40 -49.49
C PRO A 217 -23.01 -17.91 -49.76
N ALA A 218 -22.42 -18.47 -48.69
CA ALA A 218 -21.61 -19.68 -48.54
C ALA A 218 -20.71 -20.27 -49.66
N CYS A 219 -19.47 -20.66 -49.29
CA CYS A 219 -18.81 -21.91 -49.71
C CYS A 219 -17.64 -22.27 -48.74
N ARG A 220 -17.85 -23.17 -47.77
CA ARG A 220 -17.37 -24.58 -47.65
C ARG A 220 -15.84 -24.85 -47.65
N GLN A 221 -15.37 -25.23 -46.46
CA GLN A 221 -14.62 -26.46 -46.08
C GLN A 221 -13.56 -27.05 -47.04
N ARG A 222 -12.37 -27.35 -46.48
CA ARG A 222 -11.62 -28.62 -46.65
C ARG A 222 -10.39 -28.72 -45.72
N GLU A 223 -10.48 -29.62 -44.73
CA GLU A 223 -9.44 -30.58 -44.29
C GLU A 223 -10.00 -31.99 -44.65
N PRO A 224 -9.33 -33.17 -44.49
CA PRO A 224 -8.11 -33.54 -43.74
C PRO A 224 -7.19 -34.60 -44.43
N HIS A 225 -6.29 -35.24 -43.64
CA HIS A 225 -5.47 -36.49 -43.82
C HIS A 225 -4.01 -36.31 -44.29
N ARG A 226 -2.96 -37.02 -43.80
CA ARG A 226 -2.74 -38.33 -43.11
C ARG A 226 -1.31 -38.29 -42.49
N LEU A 227 -1.01 -38.69 -41.25
CA LEU A 227 -0.73 -40.03 -40.67
C LEU A 227 0.58 -40.76 -41.12
N GLN A 228 1.50 -40.96 -40.14
CA GLN A 228 2.46 -42.08 -39.89
C GLN A 228 3.61 -42.32 -40.92
N ASP A 229 4.82 -42.83 -40.63
CA ASP A 229 5.40 -43.61 -39.52
C ASP A 229 6.97 -43.66 -39.60
N HIS A 230 7.61 -44.35 -38.62
CA HIS A 230 8.99 -44.92 -38.52
C HIS A 230 9.94 -44.24 -37.50
N ARG A 231 10.08 -44.77 -36.26
CA ARG A 231 10.92 -45.89 -35.75
C ARG A 231 12.43 -45.83 -36.11
N HIS A 232 13.32 -45.70 -35.11
CA HIS A 232 14.20 -46.79 -34.64
C HIS A 232 15.14 -46.41 -33.48
N HIS A 233 15.37 -47.40 -32.62
CA HIS A 233 16.37 -47.57 -31.56
C HIS A 233 17.76 -46.92 -31.76
N ARG A 234 18.30 -46.36 -30.68
CA ARG A 234 19.47 -46.93 -29.96
C ARG A 234 19.53 -46.42 -28.53
#